data_AF-A0A661IHX4-F1
#
_entry.id   AF-A0A661IHX4-F1
#
_cell.length_a   1.000
_cell.length_b   1.000
_cell.length_c   1.000
_cell.angle_alpha   90.00
_cell.angle_beta   90.00
_cell.angle_gamma   90.00
#
_symmetry.space_group_name_H-M   'P 1'
#
loop_
_entity.id
_entity.type
_entity.pdbx_description
1 polymer ?
#
loop_
_entity_poly.entity_id
_entity_poly.type
_entity_poly.pdbx_seq_one_letter_code
_entity_poly.pdbx_strand_id
1 'polypeptide(L)'
;MIKKILYIAFKYEYGLKENGDALNKKAFYDTFETLDFKIEGVFFEDYEHSMLQQKILKKADTFKPDMIFFILQKEQIDFETLQILKDKKYFTVNFYGDDSWRFDNWSYKYANYFSAC
;
A
#
# COMPACT_ATOMS: atom_id res chain seq x y z
N MET A 1 -7.71 -11.33 14.57
CA MET A 1 -7.18 -10.07 15.14
C MET A 1 -5.96 -9.72 14.33
N ILE A 2 -5.90 -8.51 13.76
CA ILE A 2 -4.78 -8.06 12.92
C ILE A 2 -3.56 -7.83 13.83
N LYS A 3 -2.39 -8.39 13.47
CA LYS A 3 -1.12 -8.19 14.17
C LYS A 3 0.05 -7.90 13.23
N LYS A 4 -0.04 -8.37 11.99
CA LYS A 4 0.99 -8.21 10.96
C LYS A 4 0.48 -7.37 9.80
N ILE A 5 1.16 -6.27 9.52
CA ILE A 5 0.76 -5.32 8.48
C ILE A 5 1.86 -5.24 7.42
N LEU A 6 1.49 -5.46 6.16
CA LEU A 6 2.34 -5.11 5.03
C LEU A 6 1.90 -3.74 4.52
N TYR A 7 2.75 -2.73 4.69
CA TYR A 7 2.46 -1.36 4.31
C TYR A 7 3.07 -1.02 2.94
N ILE A 8 2.27 -0.41 2.06
CA ILE A 8 2.62 -0.14 0.68
C ILE A 8 2.25 1.31 0.33
N ALA A 9 3.24 2.19 0.24
CA ALA A 9 3.06 3.62 -0.05
C ALA A 9 4.39 4.26 -0.49
N PHE A 10 4.42 5.58 -0.62
CA PHE A 10 5.68 6.31 -0.63
C PHE A 10 6.36 6.31 0.75
N LYS A 11 7.69 6.23 0.77
CA LYS A 11 8.51 6.43 1.98
C LYS A 11 8.74 7.92 2.23
N TYR A 12 9.07 8.66 1.18
CA TYR A 12 9.36 10.08 1.19
C TYR A 12 8.27 10.89 0.49
N GLU A 13 8.15 12.17 0.82
CA GLU A 13 7.12 13.02 0.24
C GLU A 13 7.34 13.16 -1.28
N TYR A 14 6.32 12.79 -2.06
CA TYR A 14 6.39 12.60 -3.52
C TYR A 14 7.45 11.60 -4.02
N GLY A 15 7.93 10.69 -3.16
CA GLY A 15 8.99 9.74 -3.49
C GLY A 15 10.39 10.35 -3.56
N LEU A 16 10.55 11.61 -3.13
CA LEU A 16 11.82 12.34 -3.18
C LEU A 16 12.42 12.47 -1.79
N LYS A 17 13.61 11.87 -1.60
CA LYS A 17 14.27 11.80 -0.30
C LYS A 17 14.56 13.17 0.32
N GLU A 18 14.87 14.16 -0.51
CA GLU A 18 15.13 15.55 -0.11
C GLU A 18 13.93 16.23 0.53
N ASN A 19 12.70 15.77 0.26
CA ASN A 19 11.48 16.29 0.88
C ASN A 19 11.23 15.69 2.28
N GLY A 20 12.06 14.74 2.70
CA GLY A 20 11.89 14.01 3.95
C GLY A 20 10.76 12.99 3.89
N ASP A 21 10.53 12.34 5.04
CA ASP A 21 9.52 11.29 5.18
C ASP A 21 8.11 11.77 4.82
N ALA A 22 7.42 10.95 4.02
CA ALA A 22 6.05 11.20 3.59
C ALA A 22 5.12 11.38 4.79
N LEU A 23 4.17 12.32 4.70
CA LEU A 23 3.18 12.54 5.75
C LEU A 23 2.44 11.24 6.12
N ASN A 24 2.05 10.48 5.09
CA ASN A 24 1.33 9.23 5.24
C ASN A 24 2.17 8.12 5.90
N LYS A 25 3.49 8.07 5.65
CA LYS A 25 4.39 7.16 6.37
C LYS A 25 4.37 7.47 7.87
N LYS A 26 4.53 8.75 8.23
CA LYS A 26 4.51 9.20 9.63
C LYS A 26 3.16 8.89 10.29
N ALA A 27 2.07 9.15 9.59
CA ALA A 27 0.71 8.97 10.12
C ALA A 27 0.35 7.49 10.33
N PHE A 28 0.76 6.60 9.43
CA PHE A 28 0.35 5.20 9.45
C PHE A 28 1.48 4.24 9.80
N TYR A 29 2.56 4.20 9.02
CA TYR A 29 3.65 3.24 9.23
C TYR A 29 4.27 3.39 10.62
N ASP A 30 4.69 4.60 10.96
CA ASP A 30 5.37 4.88 12.24
C ASP A 30 4.40 4.70 13.42
N THR A 31 3.12 5.03 13.22
CA THR A 31 2.07 4.78 14.23
C THR A 31 1.80 3.30 14.43
N PHE A 32 1.70 2.50 13.37
CA PHE A 32 1.52 1.05 13.47
C PHE A 32 2.71 0.41 14.19
N GLU A 33 3.93 0.85 13.90
CA GLU A 33 5.12 0.40 14.62
C GLU A 33 5.04 0.78 16.11
N THR A 34 4.67 2.02 16.42
CA THR A 34 4.51 2.50 17.82
C THR A 34 3.42 1.73 18.59
N LEU A 35 2.39 1.28 17.89
CA LEU A 35 1.30 0.45 18.44
C LEU A 35 1.65 -1.05 18.52
N ASP A 36 2.92 -1.41 18.32
CA ASP A 36 3.45 -2.78 18.44
C ASP A 36 2.86 -3.76 17.40
N PHE A 37 2.41 -3.26 16.25
CA PHE A 37 2.15 -4.12 15.10
C PHE A 37 3.47 -4.57 14.49
N LYS A 38 3.55 -5.84 14.12
CA LYS A 38 4.67 -6.31 13.28
C LYS A 38 4.45 -5.80 11.87
N ILE A 39 5.21 -4.78 11.47
CA ILE A 39 5.04 -4.09 10.19
C ILE A 39 6.25 -4.27 9.27
N GLU A 40 6.01 -4.47 7.98
CA GLU A 40 7.03 -4.39 6.93
C GLU A 40 6.58 -3.45 5.82
N GLY A 41 7.52 -2.73 5.22
CA GLY A 41 7.26 -1.75 4.16
C GLY A 41 7.70 -2.24 2.78
N VAL A 42 6.90 -1.93 1.76
CA VAL A 42 7.32 -1.90 0.35
C VAL A 42 7.02 -0.50 -0.18
N PHE A 43 8.06 0.25 -0.52
CA PHE A 43 7.92 1.65 -0.90
C PHE A 43 8.03 1.84 -2.41
N PHE A 44 7.21 2.73 -2.98
CA PHE A 44 7.09 2.89 -4.42
C PHE A 44 8.39 3.32 -5.09
N GLU A 45 9.09 4.27 -4.49
CA GLU A 45 10.34 4.84 -5.03
C GLU A 45 11.54 3.88 -4.99
N ASP A 46 11.43 2.75 -4.29
CA ASP A 46 12.52 1.77 -4.19
C ASP A 46 12.57 0.82 -5.40
N TYR A 47 11.53 0.81 -6.26
CA TYR A 47 11.39 -0.16 -7.34
C TYR A 47 10.79 0.45 -8.61
N GLU A 48 11.30 0.00 -9.76
CA GLU A 48 10.60 0.19 -11.04
C GLU A 48 9.21 -0.49 -11.02
N HIS A 49 8.27 0.01 -11.81
CA HIS A 49 6.86 -0.42 -11.77
C HIS A 49 6.65 -1.94 -11.83
N SER A 50 7.30 -2.63 -12.77
CA SER A 50 7.18 -4.09 -12.91
C SER A 50 7.82 -4.85 -11.75
N MET A 51 8.92 -4.33 -11.20
CA MET A 51 9.60 -4.89 -10.03
C MET A 51 8.78 -4.69 -8.75
N LEU A 52 8.09 -3.56 -8.63
CA LEU A 52 7.20 -3.25 -7.52
C LEU A 52 6.10 -4.31 -7.38
N GLN A 53 5.44 -4.66 -8.49
CA GLN A 53 4.39 -5.69 -8.49
C GLN A 53 4.90 -7.03 -7.94
N GLN A 54 6.04 -7.50 -8.48
CA GLN A 54 6.67 -8.74 -8.04
C GLN A 54 7.11 -8.68 -6.57
N LYS A 55 7.64 -7.53 -6.14
CA LYS A 55 8.07 -7.31 -4.76
C LYS A 55 6.91 -7.43 -3.79
N ILE A 56 5.76 -6.84 -4.10
CA ILE A 56 4.56 -6.89 -3.27
C ILE A 56 4.09 -8.33 -3.12
N LEU A 57 3.94 -9.07 -4.22
CA LEU A 57 3.49 -10.47 -4.19
C LEU A 57 4.45 -11.35 -3.38
N LYS A 58 5.75 -11.26 -3.65
CA LYS A 58 6.78 -12.00 -2.92
C LYS A 58 6.79 -11.64 -1.43
N LYS A 59 6.64 -10.36 -1.10
CA LYS A 59 6.63 -9.89 0.28
C LYS A 59 5.39 -10.39 1.00
N ALA A 60 4.21 -10.34 0.39
CA ALA A 60 2.99 -10.91 0.95
C ALA A 60 3.15 -12.40 1.26
N ASP A 61 3.68 -13.20 0.31
CA ASP A 61 3.85 -14.65 0.48
C ASP A 61 4.85 -15.03 1.58
N THR A 62 5.94 -14.26 1.69
CA THR A 62 7.00 -14.51 2.69
C THR A 62 6.62 -13.98 4.06
N PHE A 63 6.15 -12.74 4.12
CA PHE A 63 5.79 -12.07 5.35
C PHE A 63 4.48 -12.60 5.92
N LYS A 64 3.53 -13.04 5.10
CA LYS A 64 2.18 -13.50 5.49
C LYS A 64 1.48 -12.49 6.42
N PRO A 65 1.17 -11.28 5.93
CA PRO A 65 0.46 -10.26 6.70
C PRO A 65 -0.99 -10.66 6.97
N ASP A 66 -1.55 -10.19 8.08
CA ASP A 66 -2.99 -10.26 8.35
C ASP A 66 -3.74 -9.18 7.56
N MET A 67 -3.06 -8.05 7.26
CA MET A 67 -3.59 -6.95 6.46
C MET A 67 -2.49 -6.38 5.55
N ILE A 68 -2.85 -6.10 4.29
CA ILE A 68 -2.02 -5.32 3.38
C ILE A 68 -2.64 -3.94 3.26
N PHE A 69 -1.91 -2.92 3.70
CA PHE A 69 -2.38 -1.54 3.78
C PHE A 69 -1.71 -0.69 2.72
N PHE A 70 -2.52 -0.16 1.80
CA PHE A 70 -2.09 0.64 0.68
C PHE A 70 -2.42 2.11 0.90
N ILE A 71 -1.57 2.99 0.35
CA ILE A 71 -1.88 4.40 0.16
C ILE A 71 -1.54 4.75 -1.29
N LEU A 72 -2.48 4.43 -2.17
CA LEU A 72 -2.36 4.74 -3.60
C LEU A 72 -2.53 6.25 -3.83
N GLN A 73 -1.70 6.81 -4.71
CA GLN A 73 -1.84 8.19 -5.17
C GLN A 73 -2.19 8.29 -6.66
N LYS A 74 -2.00 7.21 -7.41
CA LYS A 74 -2.29 7.05 -8.83
C LYS A 74 -2.38 5.55 -9.16
N GLU A 75 -1.89 5.17 -10.33
CA GLU A 75 -1.89 3.82 -10.88
C GLU A 75 -0.60 3.05 -10.52
N GLN A 76 -0.06 3.22 -9.29
CA GLN A 76 1.21 2.56 -8.90
C GLN A 76 1.12 1.03 -8.92
N ILE A 77 -0.09 0.48 -8.75
CA ILE A 77 -0.33 -0.96 -8.64
C ILE A 77 -1.23 -1.41 -9.79
N ASP A 78 -0.87 -2.53 -10.40
CA ASP A 78 -1.67 -3.12 -11.47
C ASP A 78 -2.90 -3.84 -10.90
N PHE A 79 -4.01 -3.83 -11.64
CA PHE A 79 -5.21 -4.58 -11.26
C PHE A 79 -4.93 -6.08 -11.13
N GLU A 80 -4.05 -6.64 -11.96
CA GLU A 80 -3.63 -8.04 -11.86
C GLU A 80 -2.99 -8.34 -10.50
N THR A 81 -2.10 -7.47 -10.01
CA THR A 81 -1.48 -7.62 -8.68
C THR A 81 -2.54 -7.65 -7.58
N LEU A 82 -3.51 -6.71 -7.62
CA LEU A 82 -4.59 -6.67 -6.63
C LEU A 82 -5.49 -7.90 -6.71
N GLN A 83 -5.80 -8.36 -7.93
CA GLN A 83 -6.61 -9.55 -8.16
C GLN A 83 -5.91 -10.80 -7.59
N ILE A 84 -4.61 -10.97 -7.84
CA ILE A 84 -3.82 -12.07 -7.26
C ILE A 84 -3.86 -12.04 -5.73
N LEU A 85 -3.71 -10.87 -5.11
CA LEU A 85 -3.78 -10.75 -3.64
C LEU A 85 -5.17 -11.13 -3.11
N LYS A 86 -6.23 -10.69 -3.80
CA LYS A 86 -7.62 -11.02 -3.47
C LYS A 86 -7.92 -12.52 -3.62
N ASP A 87 -7.43 -13.15 -4.69
CA ASP A 87 -7.60 -14.58 -4.92
C ASP A 87 -6.87 -15.42 -3.87
N LYS A 88 -5.70 -14.95 -3.43
CA LYS A 88 -4.95 -15.49 -2.28
C LYS A 88 -5.60 -15.18 -0.92
N LYS A 89 -6.75 -14.50 -0.90
CA LYS A 89 -7.54 -14.18 0.30
C LYS A 89 -6.82 -13.25 1.29
N TYR A 90 -5.88 -12.43 0.83
CA TYR A 90 -5.35 -11.36 1.67
C TYR A 90 -6.41 -10.31 1.93
N PHE A 91 -6.48 -9.82 3.17
CA PHE A 91 -7.29 -8.66 3.50
C PHE A 91 -6.55 -7.39 3.08
N THR A 92 -7.06 -6.72 2.05
CA THR A 92 -6.43 -5.54 1.43
C THR A 92 -7.24 -4.28 1.74
N VAL A 93 -6.57 -3.27 2.26
CA VAL A 93 -7.17 -1.97 2.60
C VAL A 93 -6.43 -0.89 1.84
N ASN A 94 -7.13 0.03 1.20
CA ASN A 94 -6.51 1.22 0.65
C ASN A 94 -7.08 2.48 1.30
N PHE A 95 -6.21 3.34 1.81
CA PHE A 95 -6.62 4.67 2.26
C PHE A 95 -6.52 5.66 1.10
N TYR A 96 -7.66 6.21 0.68
CA TYR A 96 -7.69 7.35 -0.24
C TYR A 96 -7.64 8.65 0.55
N GLY A 97 -6.68 9.52 0.23
CA GLY A 97 -6.67 10.89 0.76
C GLY A 97 -7.84 11.72 0.23
N ASP A 98 -8.04 12.91 0.83
CA ASP A 98 -9.16 13.81 0.55
C ASP A 98 -8.96 14.63 -0.74
N ASP A 99 -8.95 13.94 -1.87
CA ASP A 99 -8.80 14.51 -3.21
C ASP A 99 -9.93 13.99 -4.12
N SER A 100 -11.06 14.69 -4.15
CA SER A 100 -12.24 14.30 -4.94
C SER A 100 -11.92 14.07 -6.42
N TRP A 101 -11.00 14.86 -6.99
CA TRP A 101 -10.57 14.73 -8.39
C TRP A 101 -9.90 13.38 -8.71
N ARG A 102 -9.35 12.67 -7.71
CA ARG A 102 -8.79 11.31 -7.92
C ARG A 102 -9.90 10.29 -8.16
N PHE A 103 -11.05 10.47 -7.51
CA PHE A 103 -12.21 9.62 -7.68
C PHE A 103 -12.69 9.61 -9.11
N ASP A 104 -12.90 10.78 -9.71
CA ASP A 104 -13.42 10.86 -11.08
C ASP A 104 -12.42 10.39 -12.14
N ASN A 105 -11.14 10.35 -11.80
CA ASN A 105 -10.07 10.01 -12.75
C ASN A 105 -9.75 8.50 -12.75
N TRP A 106 -9.37 7.96 -11.58
CA TRP A 106 -8.79 6.63 -11.50
C TRP A 106 -9.25 5.82 -10.30
N SER A 107 -9.45 6.40 -9.10
CA SER A 107 -9.58 5.58 -7.89
C SER A 107 -10.87 4.79 -7.79
N TYR A 108 -11.98 5.23 -8.43
CA TYR A 108 -13.21 4.44 -8.50
C TYR A 108 -13.01 3.08 -9.19
N LYS A 109 -12.06 2.99 -10.13
CA LYS A 109 -11.73 1.75 -10.86
C LYS A 109 -11.05 0.74 -9.93
N TYR A 110 -10.34 1.23 -8.91
CA TYR A 110 -9.59 0.44 -7.95
C TYR A 110 -10.44 -0.04 -6.77
N ALA A 111 -11.47 0.69 -6.37
CA ALA A 111 -12.27 0.39 -5.17
C ALA A 111 -12.77 -1.06 -5.11
N ASN A 112 -13.18 -1.65 -6.24
CA ASN A 112 -13.70 -3.02 -6.32
C ASN A 112 -12.63 -4.12 -6.14
N TYR A 113 -11.35 -3.76 -6.16
CA TYR A 113 -10.23 -4.68 -6.00
C TYR A 113 -9.73 -4.77 -4.55
N PHE A 114 -10.16 -3.85 -3.68
CA PHE A 114 -9.84 -3.87 -2.26
C PHE A 114 -10.93 -4.55 -1.43
N SER A 115 -10.55 -4.99 -0.23
CA SER A 115 -11.51 -5.51 0.76
C SER A 115 -12.21 -4.37 1.52
N ALA A 116 -11.52 -3.23 1.69
CA ALA A 116 -12.05 -1.99 2.24
C ALA A 116 -11.31 -0.77 1.65
N CYS A 117 -11.98 0.37 1.60
CA CYS A 117 -11.44 1.66 1.15
C CYS A 117 -11.90 2.77 2.10
#